data_AF-A0A8S3HWR1-F1
#
_entry.id   AF-A0A8S3HWR1-F1
#
_cell.length_a   1.000
_cell.length_b   1.000
_cell.length_c   1.000
_cell.angle_alpha   90.00
_cell.angle_beta   90.00
_cell.angle_gamma   90.00
#
_symmetry.space_group_name_H-M   'P 1'
#
loop_
_entity.id
_entity.type
_entity.pdbx_description
1 polymer ?
#
loop_
_entity_poly.entity_id
_entity_poly.type
_entity_poly.pdbx_seq_one_letter_code
_entity_poly.pdbx_strand_id
1 'polypeptide(L)'
;EEFFNLVEKFFSTYSHFNWSLESVRLCSKLNYSRQTSVDSRGSMRILCPSPPYINTSPSTINSTRQLIIQGFQNAQKILEKNLKYEERLKEILELSNNFPDKTIKSILQLKLSVKTLNELNQWTGYMKSRLGRFLNECQDECNLFVQTQNNLETRNDNLERFYSIGFQLDEQILSRHRKFYNSLNQFSEQFIICPFRTDTMKISYKLMSILDWNNEHMKK
;
A
#
# COMPACT_ATOMS: atom_id res chain seq x y z
N GLU A 1 -11.94 -3.92 -30.74
CA GLU A 1 -10.79 -4.86 -30.80
C GLU A 1 -9.48 -4.19 -30.41
N GLU A 2 -9.10 -3.06 -31.03
CA GLU A 2 -7.85 -2.34 -30.72
C GLU A 2 -7.69 -1.98 -29.24
N PHE A 3 -8.73 -1.45 -28.60
CA PHE A 3 -8.72 -1.16 -27.16
C PHE A 3 -8.42 -2.41 -26.30
N PHE A 4 -9.00 -3.56 -26.63
CA PHE A 4 -8.78 -4.79 -25.87
C PHE A 4 -7.37 -5.33 -26.04
N ASN A 5 -6.84 -5.28 -27.26
CA ASN A 5 -5.45 -5.60 -27.53
C ASN A 5 -4.50 -4.68 -26.73
N LEU A 6 -4.86 -3.40 -26.55
CA LEU A 6 -4.08 -2.49 -25.71
C LEU A 6 -4.15 -2.86 -24.23
N VAL A 7 -5.34 -3.24 -23.72
CA VAL A 7 -5.51 -3.70 -22.33
C VAL A 7 -4.69 -4.96 -22.07
N GLU A 8 -4.73 -5.93 -22.98
CA GLU A 8 -3.95 -7.16 -22.86
C GLU A 8 -2.45 -6.91 -22.91
N LYS A 9 -1.99 -6.10 -23.87
CA LYS A 9 -0.59 -5.68 -23.94
C LYS A 9 -0.17 -4.91 -22.70
N PHE A 10 -1.03 -4.06 -22.14
CA PHE A 10 -0.73 -3.31 -20.92
C PHE A 10 -0.44 -4.26 -19.75
N PHE A 11 -1.35 -5.18 -19.45
CA PHE A 11 -1.19 -6.09 -18.33
C PHE A 11 -0.01 -7.04 -18.54
N SER A 12 0.14 -7.61 -19.74
CA SER A 12 1.25 -8.50 -20.09
C SER A 12 2.61 -7.80 -20.04
N THR A 13 2.70 -6.56 -20.52
CA THR A 13 3.95 -5.78 -20.50
C THR A 13 4.35 -5.48 -19.06
N TYR A 14 3.44 -4.92 -18.26
CA TYR A 14 3.80 -4.43 -16.92
C TYR A 14 3.85 -5.51 -15.85
N SER A 15 3.25 -6.69 -16.08
CA SER A 15 3.42 -7.87 -15.24
C SER A 15 4.82 -8.49 -15.34
N HIS A 16 5.49 -8.34 -16.49
CA HIS A 16 6.85 -8.86 -16.76
C HIS A 16 7.94 -7.78 -16.81
N PHE A 17 7.56 -6.50 -16.76
CA PHE A 17 8.51 -5.39 -16.80
C PHE A 17 9.51 -5.46 -15.63
N ASN A 18 10.79 -5.23 -15.92
CA ASN A 18 11.84 -5.30 -14.90
C ASN A 18 11.91 -4.02 -14.06
N TRP A 19 10.91 -3.82 -13.20
CA TRP A 19 10.79 -2.66 -12.31
C TRP A 19 11.99 -2.41 -11.39
N SER A 20 12.84 -3.42 -11.16
CA SER A 20 14.04 -3.26 -10.33
C SER A 20 15.17 -2.52 -11.05
N LEU A 21 15.33 -2.79 -12.35
CA LEU A 21 16.44 -2.26 -13.15
C LEU A 21 16.01 -1.12 -14.08
N GLU A 22 14.74 -1.11 -14.49
CA GLU A 22 14.25 -0.21 -15.53
C GLU A 22 13.34 0.88 -14.97
N SER A 23 13.02 1.85 -15.83
CA SER A 23 12.03 2.90 -15.58
C SER A 23 11.16 3.04 -16.82
N VAL A 24 9.87 3.27 -16.63
CA VAL A 24 8.96 3.60 -17.73
C VAL A 24 9.22 5.04 -18.18
N ARG A 25 9.42 5.23 -19.47
CA ARG A 25 9.75 6.52 -20.09
C ARG A 25 8.97 6.67 -21.40
N LEU A 26 8.44 7.86 -21.64
CA LEU A 26 7.73 8.20 -22.87
C LEU A 26 8.56 9.05 -23.84
N CYS A 27 9.82 9.35 -23.50
CA CYS A 27 10.72 10.17 -24.32
C CYS A 27 11.85 9.31 -24.90
N SER A 28 12.08 9.44 -26.20
CA SER A 28 12.90 8.50 -26.97
C SER A 28 14.40 8.64 -26.79
N LYS A 29 14.93 9.78 -26.33
CA LYS A 29 16.37 9.98 -26.17
C LYS A 29 16.67 11.00 -25.09
N LEU A 30 17.23 10.52 -23.99
CA LEU A 30 17.92 11.37 -23.04
C LEU A 30 19.28 10.75 -22.80
N ASN A 31 20.32 11.45 -23.26
CA ASN A 31 21.69 11.26 -22.78
C ASN A 31 21.77 11.75 -21.33
N TYR A 32 20.95 11.18 -20.44
CA TYR A 32 21.01 11.42 -19.01
C TYR A 32 22.17 10.58 -18.46
N SER A 33 23.39 11.09 -18.68
CA SER A 33 24.61 10.64 -18.01
C SER A 33 24.63 11.00 -16.53
N ARG A 34 23.57 11.64 -16.02
CA ARG A 34 23.38 11.97 -14.60
C ARG A 34 22.07 11.36 -14.11
N GLN A 35 22.10 10.08 -13.76
CA GLN A 35 21.14 9.56 -12.78
C GLN A 35 21.36 10.36 -11.48
N THR A 36 20.45 11.30 -11.17
CA THR A 36 20.48 11.94 -9.86
C THR A 36 19.81 10.99 -8.85
N SER A 37 20.23 11.01 -7.59
CA SER A 37 19.69 10.15 -6.52
C SER A 37 18.21 10.38 -6.23
N VAL A 38 17.62 11.46 -6.75
CA VAL A 38 16.19 11.77 -6.62
C VAL A 38 15.37 11.02 -7.67
N ASP A 39 15.93 10.81 -8.87
CA ASP A 39 15.29 10.07 -9.97
C ASP A 39 15.21 8.56 -9.71
N SER A 40 16.02 8.05 -8.77
CA SER A 40 16.08 6.64 -8.39
C SER A 40 15.18 6.25 -7.22
N ARG A 41 14.51 7.20 -6.55
CA ARG A 41 13.62 6.91 -5.41
C ARG A 41 12.36 6.19 -5.86
N GLY A 42 11.88 5.26 -5.04
CA GLY A 42 10.68 4.47 -5.28
C GLY A 42 10.95 3.18 -6.05
N SER A 43 10.24 2.12 -5.69
CA SER A 43 10.43 0.77 -6.25
C SER A 43 9.81 0.58 -7.63
N MET A 44 8.87 1.43 -8.04
CA MET A 44 8.33 1.50 -9.40
C MET A 44 8.62 2.90 -9.95
N ARG A 45 9.40 3.00 -11.03
CA ARG A 45 9.84 4.29 -11.60
C ARG A 45 9.09 4.59 -12.89
N ILE A 46 8.26 5.62 -12.87
CA ILE A 46 7.52 6.14 -14.03
C ILE A 46 7.93 7.60 -14.19
N LEU A 47 8.68 7.92 -15.23
CA LEU A 47 9.23 9.26 -15.41
C LEU A 47 8.24 10.17 -16.14
N CYS A 48 8.09 11.40 -15.64
CA CYS A 48 7.42 12.48 -16.35
C CYS A 48 8.05 12.66 -17.74
N PRO A 49 7.28 12.87 -18.82
CA PRO A 49 7.82 13.10 -20.16
C PRO A 49 8.42 14.50 -20.35
N SER A 50 8.27 15.40 -19.39
CA SER A 50 8.74 16.78 -19.48
C SER A 50 9.86 17.06 -18.47
N PRO A 51 10.89 17.84 -18.83
CA PRO A 51 11.88 18.30 -17.87
C PRO A 51 11.24 19.11 -16.71
N PRO A 52 11.74 18.98 -15.47
CA PRO A 52 12.72 17.99 -15.02
C PRO A 52 12.05 16.61 -14.91
N TYR A 53 12.61 15.58 -15.57
CA TYR A 53 12.02 14.24 -15.74
C TYR A 53 11.91 13.44 -14.43
N ILE A 54 11.04 13.88 -13.53
CA ILE A 54 10.87 13.34 -12.18
C ILE A 54 10.14 12.00 -12.19
N ASN A 55 10.47 11.14 -11.21
CA ASN A 55 9.65 9.97 -10.92
C ASN A 55 8.30 10.40 -10.33
N THR A 56 7.20 9.94 -10.91
CA THR A 56 5.84 10.23 -10.45
C THR A 56 5.37 9.29 -9.32
N SER A 57 6.11 8.22 -9.07
CA SER A 57 5.79 7.21 -8.04
C SER A 57 6.90 7.04 -6.98
N PRO A 58 7.41 8.14 -6.37
CA PRO A 58 8.56 8.08 -5.46
C PRO A 58 8.25 7.42 -4.11
N SER A 59 6.96 7.29 -3.75
CA SER A 59 6.49 6.67 -2.50
C SER A 59 6.29 5.16 -2.60
N THR A 60 6.47 4.57 -3.79
CA THR A 60 6.33 3.12 -3.96
C THR A 60 7.46 2.39 -3.26
N ILE A 61 7.13 1.37 -2.48
CA ILE A 61 8.08 0.50 -1.80
C ILE A 61 8.04 -0.90 -2.45
N ASN A 62 9.01 -1.77 -2.15
CA ASN A 62 9.10 -3.11 -2.73
C ASN A 62 7.84 -3.93 -2.47
N SER A 63 7.26 -3.86 -1.27
CA SER A 63 6.03 -4.58 -0.95
C SER A 63 4.85 -4.07 -1.78
N THR A 64 4.68 -2.75 -1.92
CA THR A 64 3.64 -2.17 -2.79
C THR A 64 3.86 -2.52 -4.26
N ARG A 65 5.12 -2.55 -4.73
CA ARG A 65 5.46 -3.02 -6.08
C ARG A 65 5.03 -4.46 -6.30
N GLN A 66 5.33 -5.35 -5.36
CA GLN A 66 4.95 -6.76 -5.45
C GLN A 66 3.44 -6.93 -5.57
N LEU A 67 2.66 -6.19 -4.78
CA LEU A 67 1.19 -6.19 -4.91
C LEU A 67 0.71 -5.73 -6.29
N ILE A 68 1.27 -4.62 -6.81
CA ILE A 68 0.86 -4.08 -8.11
C ILE A 68 1.17 -5.09 -9.22
N ILE A 69 2.36 -5.70 -9.20
CA ILE A 69 2.75 -6.76 -10.14
C ILE A 69 1.81 -7.95 -10.02
N GLN A 70 1.48 -8.39 -8.80
CA GLN A 70 0.52 -9.46 -8.57
C GLN A 70 -0.87 -9.12 -9.14
N GLY A 71 -1.33 -7.87 -8.99
CA GLY A 71 -2.56 -7.39 -9.61
C GLY A 71 -2.52 -7.49 -11.14
N PHE A 72 -1.41 -7.08 -11.76
CA PHE A 72 -1.23 -7.21 -13.21
C PHE A 72 -1.23 -8.68 -13.66
N GLN A 73 -0.55 -9.56 -12.93
CA GLN A 73 -0.53 -11.00 -13.22
C GLN A 73 -1.91 -11.65 -13.07
N ASN A 74 -2.70 -11.25 -12.08
CA ASN A 74 -4.06 -11.75 -11.91
C ASN A 74 -4.98 -11.29 -13.06
N ALA A 75 -4.89 -10.02 -13.45
CA ALA A 75 -5.63 -9.50 -14.59
C ALA A 75 -5.23 -10.22 -15.89
N GLN A 76 -3.95 -10.47 -16.11
CA GLN A 76 -3.45 -11.23 -17.26
C GLN A 76 -4.05 -12.65 -17.31
N LYS A 77 -4.07 -13.38 -16.19
CA LYS A 77 -4.67 -14.71 -16.11
C LYS A 77 -6.17 -14.70 -16.47
N ILE A 78 -6.90 -13.65 -16.12
CA ILE A 78 -8.31 -13.48 -16.50
C ILE A 78 -8.43 -13.25 -18.01
N LEU A 79 -7.54 -12.45 -18.60
CA LEU A 79 -7.53 -12.18 -20.03
C LEU A 79 -7.24 -13.43 -20.86
N GLU A 80 -6.49 -14.39 -20.34
CA GLU A 80 -6.19 -15.69 -20.97
C GLU A 80 -7.38 -16.68 -20.92
N LYS A 81 -8.43 -16.41 -20.14
CA LYS A 81 -9.60 -17.30 -20.04
C LYS A 81 -10.42 -17.29 -21.33
N ASN A 82 -11.04 -18.43 -21.64
CA ASN A 82 -11.99 -18.54 -22.75
C ASN A 82 -13.39 -17.99 -22.39
N LEU A 83 -13.47 -16.69 -22.08
CA LEU A 83 -14.71 -15.96 -21.76
C LEU A 83 -14.99 -14.87 -22.79
N LYS A 84 -16.19 -14.30 -22.80
CA LYS A 84 -16.45 -13.08 -23.59
C LYS A 84 -15.68 -11.90 -23.00
N TYR A 85 -15.30 -10.93 -23.84
CA TYR A 85 -14.47 -9.81 -23.40
C TYR A 85 -15.09 -8.97 -22.28
N GLU A 86 -16.40 -8.72 -22.35
CA GLU A 86 -17.14 -7.97 -21.34
C GLU A 86 -17.09 -8.66 -19.98
N GLU A 87 -17.15 -9.99 -19.97
CA GLU A 87 -17.03 -10.81 -18.77
C GLU A 87 -15.61 -10.75 -18.20
N ARG A 88 -14.57 -10.80 -19.04
CA ARG A 88 -13.18 -10.65 -18.61
C ARG A 88 -12.94 -9.28 -17.98
N LEU A 89 -13.41 -8.20 -18.61
CA LEU A 89 -13.27 -6.85 -18.06
C LEU A 89 -14.02 -6.68 -16.74
N LYS A 90 -15.25 -7.19 -16.67
CA LYS A 90 -16.02 -7.19 -15.43
C LYS A 90 -15.24 -7.90 -14.32
N GLU A 91 -14.70 -9.09 -14.60
CA GLU A 91 -13.93 -9.85 -13.61
C GLU A 91 -12.65 -9.11 -13.18
N ILE A 92 -11.95 -8.42 -14.10
CA ILE A 92 -10.78 -7.58 -13.76
C ILE A 92 -11.18 -6.42 -12.84
N LEU A 93 -12.30 -5.75 -13.11
CA LEU A 93 -12.79 -4.64 -12.29
C LEU A 93 -13.31 -5.09 -10.92
N GLU A 94 -13.75 -6.34 -10.81
CA GLU A 94 -14.19 -6.98 -9.57
C GLU A 94 -13.05 -7.66 -8.80
N LEU A 95 -11.80 -7.58 -9.28
CA LEU A 95 -10.64 -8.07 -8.54
C LEU A 95 -10.55 -7.37 -7.19
N SER A 96 -10.76 -8.15 -6.15
CA SER A 96 -10.46 -7.74 -4.79
C SER A 96 -9.03 -8.14 -4.43
N ASN A 97 -8.39 -7.31 -3.61
CA ASN A 97 -7.10 -7.70 -3.06
C ASN A 97 -7.36 -8.72 -1.94
N ASN A 98 -6.69 -9.88 -1.99
CA ASN A 98 -6.82 -10.93 -0.98
C ASN A 98 -6.08 -10.52 0.31
N PHE A 99 -6.69 -9.68 1.16
CA PHE A 99 -6.16 -9.37 2.49
C PHE A 99 -6.85 -10.23 3.54
N PRO A 100 -6.10 -10.74 4.51
CA PRO A 100 -4.66 -11.02 4.46
C PRO A 100 -4.37 -12.18 3.50
N ASP A 101 -3.23 -12.14 2.82
CA ASP A 101 -2.78 -13.25 1.98
C ASP A 101 -2.14 -14.37 2.82
N LYS A 102 -1.83 -15.51 2.19
CA LYS A 102 -1.26 -16.68 2.88
C LYS A 102 0.15 -16.44 3.46
N THR A 103 0.84 -15.38 3.04
CA THR A 103 2.20 -15.06 3.50
C THR A 103 2.19 -14.20 4.75
N ILE A 104 1.09 -13.48 5.01
CA ILE A 104 0.91 -12.65 6.19
C ILE A 104 0.70 -13.55 7.42
N LYS A 105 1.53 -13.33 8.44
CA LYS A 105 1.47 -14.06 9.72
C LYS A 105 1.05 -13.19 10.89
N SER A 106 1.26 -11.88 10.80
CA SER A 106 0.79 -10.91 11.77
C SER A 106 0.31 -9.62 11.11
N ILE A 107 -0.55 -8.89 11.82
CA ILE A 107 -1.18 -7.67 11.34
C ILE A 107 -1.04 -6.58 12.41
N LEU A 108 -0.52 -5.43 12.01
CA LEU A 108 -0.65 -4.19 12.76
C LEU A 108 -1.91 -3.47 12.29
N GLN A 109 -2.90 -3.38 13.17
CA GLN A 109 -4.10 -2.58 12.95
C GLN A 109 -3.93 -1.22 13.61
N LEU A 110 -3.98 -0.15 12.83
CA LEU A 110 -4.09 1.22 13.30
C LEU A 110 -5.56 1.62 13.35
N LYS A 111 -6.00 2.22 14.44
CA LYS A 111 -7.35 2.75 14.62
C LYS A 111 -7.29 4.25 14.81
N LEU A 112 -7.90 4.97 13.87
CA LEU A 112 -8.19 6.40 13.96
C LEU A 112 -9.60 6.56 14.54
N SER A 113 -9.76 7.37 15.57
CA SER A 113 -11.07 7.71 16.16
C SER A 113 -11.20 9.22 16.23
N VAL A 114 -12.34 9.74 15.79
CA VAL A 114 -12.66 11.19 15.79
C VAL A 114 -14.16 11.42 16.02
N LYS A 115 -14.58 12.67 16.23
CA LYS A 115 -15.99 13.02 16.41
C LYS A 115 -16.67 13.40 15.10
N THR A 116 -15.94 14.03 14.17
CA THR A 116 -16.53 14.54 12.91
C THR A 116 -15.83 14.01 11.67
N LEU A 117 -16.53 14.01 10.54
CA LEU A 117 -15.95 13.57 9.26
C LEU A 117 -14.82 14.48 8.79
N ASN A 118 -14.88 15.78 9.08
CA ASN A 118 -13.82 16.73 8.77
C ASN A 118 -12.53 16.38 9.52
N GLU A 119 -12.64 16.15 10.84
CA GLU A 119 -11.52 15.64 11.64
C GLU A 119 -10.98 14.33 11.06
N LEU A 120 -11.86 13.41 10.65
CA LEU A 120 -11.43 12.11 10.10
C LEU A 120 -10.58 12.28 8.84
N ASN A 121 -10.98 13.18 7.95
CA ASN A 121 -10.28 13.45 6.70
C ASN A 121 -8.91 14.08 6.96
N GLN A 122 -8.85 15.06 7.87
CA GLN A 122 -7.59 15.67 8.30
C GLN A 122 -6.66 14.65 8.97
N TRP A 123 -7.20 13.85 9.90
CA TRP A 123 -6.46 12.82 10.63
C TRP A 123 -5.94 11.73 9.69
N THR A 124 -6.76 11.32 8.73
CA THR A 124 -6.39 10.36 7.69
C THR A 124 -5.26 10.90 6.81
N GLY A 125 -5.35 12.16 6.37
CA GLY A 125 -4.31 12.79 5.56
C GLY A 125 -2.99 12.92 6.32
N TYR A 126 -3.05 13.34 7.59
CA TYR A 126 -1.89 13.38 8.47
C TYR A 126 -1.27 12.00 8.63
N MET A 127 -2.06 10.98 8.97
CA MET A 127 -1.60 9.60 9.12
C MET A 127 -0.91 9.10 7.83
N LYS A 128 -1.56 9.23 6.67
CA LYS A 128 -1.04 8.73 5.39
C LYS A 128 0.30 9.36 5.01
N SER A 129 0.47 10.66 5.27
CA SER A 129 1.72 11.36 4.94
C SER A 129 2.92 10.94 5.80
N ARG A 130 2.70 10.37 7.00
CA ARG A 130 3.76 9.80 7.85
C ARG A 130 3.91 8.29 7.65
N LEU A 131 2.82 7.61 7.27
CA LEU A 131 2.79 6.17 7.09
C LEU A 131 3.85 5.69 6.09
N GLY A 132 4.05 6.44 4.99
CA GLY A 132 5.05 6.08 3.99
C GLY A 132 6.47 5.90 4.55
N ARG A 133 6.89 6.74 5.50
CA ARG A 133 8.20 6.59 6.16
C ARG A 133 8.25 5.33 7.04
N PHE A 134 7.21 5.14 7.87
CA PHE A 134 7.10 3.95 8.72
C PHE A 134 7.15 2.65 7.91
N LEU A 135 6.44 2.60 6.78
CA LEU A 135 6.43 1.43 5.90
C LEU A 135 7.79 1.20 5.23
N ASN A 136 8.51 2.25 4.83
CA ASN A 136 9.87 2.10 4.30
C ASN A 136 10.82 1.49 5.35
N GLU A 137 10.81 2.02 6.58
CA GLU A 137 11.64 1.51 7.68
C GLU A 137 11.29 0.05 8.03
N CYS A 138 10.00 -0.30 8.02
CA CYS A 138 9.56 -1.67 8.28
C CYS A 138 9.87 -2.64 7.13
N GLN A 139 9.97 -2.17 5.89
CA GLN A 139 10.26 -3.03 4.76
C GLN A 139 11.64 -3.64 4.84
N ASP A 140 12.65 -2.82 5.11
CA ASP A 140 14.04 -3.26 5.09
C ASP A 140 14.37 -4.12 6.32
N GLU A 141 13.60 -3.98 7.40
CA GLU A 141 13.94 -4.53 8.72
C GLU A 141 12.98 -5.60 9.25
N CYS A 142 11.74 -5.67 8.74
CA CYS A 142 10.66 -6.44 9.37
C CYS A 142 9.88 -7.35 8.39
N ASN A 143 10.40 -7.60 7.19
CA ASN A 143 9.73 -8.38 6.14
C ASN A 143 8.26 -7.94 5.95
N LEU A 144 8.07 -6.62 5.83
CA LEU A 144 6.77 -6.00 5.66
C LEU A 144 6.09 -6.49 4.38
N PHE A 145 4.81 -6.86 4.48
CA PHE A 145 3.96 -7.12 3.34
C PHE A 145 2.74 -6.19 3.41
N VAL A 146 2.78 -5.09 2.67
CA VAL A 146 1.72 -4.08 2.75
C VAL A 146 0.45 -4.61 2.10
N GLN A 147 -0.69 -4.46 2.76
CA GLN A 147 -2.00 -4.34 2.12
C GLN A 147 -2.94 -3.67 3.11
N THR A 148 -3.58 -2.57 2.71
CA THR A 148 -4.37 -1.71 3.61
C THR A 148 -5.84 -1.76 3.29
N GLN A 149 -6.60 -2.51 4.09
CA GLN A 149 -8.06 -2.43 4.13
C GLN A 149 -8.46 -1.20 4.93
N ASN A 150 -9.35 -0.38 4.37
CA ASN A 150 -9.91 0.82 5.02
C ASN A 150 -11.38 0.56 5.33
N ASN A 151 -11.69 0.13 6.55
CA ASN A 151 -13.07 0.04 7.00
C ASN A 151 -13.41 1.31 7.79
N LEU A 152 -14.52 1.95 7.42
CA LEU A 152 -15.11 3.05 8.16
C LEU A 152 -16.25 2.48 9.01
N GLU A 153 -16.19 2.69 10.32
CA GLU A 153 -17.22 2.24 11.25
C GLU A 153 -17.65 3.41 12.14
N THR A 154 -18.94 3.52 12.44
CA THR A 154 -19.46 4.46 13.42
C THR A 154 -19.66 3.71 14.73
N ARG A 155 -18.98 4.09 15.80
CA ARG A 155 -19.10 3.45 17.12
C ARG A 155 -19.17 4.51 18.22
N ASN A 156 -20.19 4.41 19.08
CA ASN A 156 -20.35 5.27 20.27
C ASN A 156 -20.15 6.76 19.97
N ASP A 157 -20.89 7.29 18.99
CA ASP A 157 -20.84 8.69 18.52
C ASP A 157 -19.49 9.15 17.96
N ASN A 158 -18.53 8.24 17.78
CA ASN A 158 -17.27 8.50 17.09
C ASN A 158 -17.24 7.82 15.72
N LEU A 159 -16.56 8.47 14.79
CA LEU A 159 -16.17 7.88 13.51
C LEU A 159 -14.81 7.21 13.69
N GLU A 160 -14.77 5.90 13.46
CA GLU A 160 -13.56 5.10 13.52
C GLU A 160 -13.14 4.66 12.11
N ARG A 161 -11.85 4.74 11.83
CA ARG A 161 -11.26 4.18 10.60
C ARG A 161 -10.10 3.28 10.95
N PHE A 162 -10.14 2.08 10.41
CA PHE A 162 -9.13 1.05 10.61
C PHE A 162 -8.22 0.97 9.39
N TYR A 163 -6.92 0.82 9.65
CA TYR A 163 -5.89 0.55 8.66
C TYR A 163 -5.13 -0.69 9.09
N SER A 164 -5.16 -1.73 8.28
CA SER A 164 -4.40 -2.95 8.55
C SER A 164 -3.12 -2.98 7.74
N ILE A 165 -2.05 -3.49 8.33
CA ILE A 165 -0.72 -3.61 7.71
C ILE A 165 -0.22 -5.03 8.00
N GLY A 166 0.04 -5.82 6.97
CA GLY A 166 0.50 -7.19 7.10
C GLY A 166 2.01 -7.32 7.23
N PHE A 167 2.45 -8.37 7.93
CA PHE A 167 3.86 -8.73 8.08
C PHE A 167 4.02 -10.23 7.87
N GLN A 168 5.13 -10.64 7.24
CA GLN A 168 5.47 -12.05 7.08
C GLN A 168 6.08 -12.66 8.35
N LEU A 169 6.43 -11.82 9.33
CA LEU A 169 6.89 -12.26 10.64
C LEU A 169 5.70 -12.59 11.54
N ASP A 170 5.86 -13.62 12.35
CA ASP A 170 4.91 -13.99 13.38
C ASP A 170 4.80 -12.89 14.45
N GLU A 171 3.62 -12.75 15.05
CA GLU A 171 3.32 -11.71 16.03
C GLU A 171 4.33 -11.70 17.20
N GLN A 172 4.67 -12.90 17.71
CA GLN A 172 5.61 -13.05 18.81
C GLN A 172 7.03 -12.57 18.45
N ILE A 173 7.44 -12.77 17.19
CA ILE A 173 8.75 -12.31 16.71
C ILE A 173 8.73 -10.80 16.55
N LEU A 174 7.69 -10.27 15.88
CA LEU A 174 7.55 -8.84 15.63
C LEU A 174 7.39 -8.04 16.94
N SER A 175 6.70 -8.61 17.93
CA SER A 175 6.51 -8.05 19.28
C SER A 175 7.82 -7.90 20.09
N ARG A 176 8.89 -8.57 19.67
CA ARG A 176 10.23 -8.47 20.28
C ARG A 176 11.21 -7.72 19.37
N HIS A 177 10.76 -7.28 18.20
CA HIS A 177 11.62 -6.68 17.20
C HIS A 177 11.89 -5.20 17.53
N ARG A 178 13.09 -4.91 18.08
CA ARG A 178 13.44 -3.57 18.57
C ARG A 178 13.26 -2.47 17.51
N LYS A 179 13.68 -2.71 16.27
CA LYS A 179 13.57 -1.71 15.19
C LYS A 179 12.11 -1.41 14.85
N PHE A 180 11.26 -2.43 14.84
CA PHE A 180 9.82 -2.26 14.61
C PHE A 180 9.20 -1.32 15.63
N TYR A 181 9.44 -1.55 16.93
CA TYR A 181 8.90 -0.69 17.99
C TYR A 181 9.49 0.71 17.97
N ASN A 182 10.78 0.86 17.69
CA ASN A 182 11.39 2.19 17.54
C ASN A 182 10.69 2.99 16.43
N SER A 183 10.49 2.38 15.26
CA SER A 183 9.77 3.00 14.14
C SER A 183 8.30 3.26 14.46
N LEU A 184 7.61 2.34 15.15
CA LEU A 184 6.21 2.50 15.56
C LEU A 184 6.03 3.61 16.59
N ASN A 185 6.95 3.73 17.55
CA ASN A 185 6.96 4.80 18.54
C ASN A 185 7.22 6.15 17.88
N GLN A 186 8.25 6.25 17.03
CA GLN A 186 8.52 7.47 16.27
C GLN A 186 7.33 7.88 15.42
N PHE A 187 6.67 6.93 14.75
CA PHE A 187 5.44 7.17 14.00
C PHE A 187 4.32 7.68 14.90
N SER A 188 4.10 7.06 16.06
CA SER A 188 3.05 7.42 17.02
C SER A 188 3.28 8.80 17.64
N GLU A 189 4.53 9.16 17.95
CA GLU A 189 4.92 10.46 18.49
C GLU A 189 4.56 11.62 17.54
N GLN A 190 4.58 11.40 16.23
CA GLN A 190 4.18 12.43 15.25
C GLN A 190 2.72 12.88 15.45
N PHE A 191 1.85 12.02 15.97
CA PHE A 191 0.46 12.37 16.22
C PHE A 191 0.29 13.21 17.49
N ILE A 192 1.26 13.16 18.42
CA ILE A 192 1.23 13.98 19.62
C ILE A 192 1.43 15.45 19.25
N ILE A 193 2.35 15.72 18.32
CA ILE A 193 2.75 17.07 17.87
C ILE A 193 1.96 17.57 16.66
N CYS A 194 0.84 16.94 16.32
CA CYS A 194 0.04 17.35 15.17
C CYS A 194 -0.59 18.74 15.42
N PRO A 195 -0.38 19.73 14.53
CA PRO A 195 -0.69 21.13 14.81
C PRO A 195 -2.19 21.45 14.91
N PHE A 196 -3.04 20.63 14.31
CA PHE A 196 -4.51 20.80 14.34
C PHE A 196 -5.20 19.72 15.18
N ARG A 197 -4.45 19.01 16.03
CA ARG A 197 -5.00 17.96 16.89
C ARG A 197 -6.02 18.54 17.87
N THR A 198 -7.19 17.91 17.95
CA THR A 198 -8.18 18.12 18.99
C THR A 198 -8.23 16.91 19.93
N ASP A 199 -8.85 17.04 21.11
CA ASP A 199 -8.95 15.95 22.11
C ASP A 199 -9.79 14.76 21.63
N THR A 200 -10.65 14.99 20.64
CA THR A 200 -11.47 13.97 19.98
C THR A 200 -10.64 13.11 19.01
N MET A 201 -9.50 13.61 18.53
CA MET A 201 -8.63 12.91 17.58
C MET A 201 -7.67 11.96 18.29
N LYS A 202 -7.95 10.66 18.18
CA LYS A 202 -7.16 9.60 18.79
C LYS A 202 -6.62 8.66 17.73
N ILE A 203 -5.38 8.21 17.94
CA ILE A 203 -4.78 7.08 17.23
C ILE A 203 -4.41 6.03 18.27
N SER A 204 -4.69 4.77 17.93
CA SER A 204 -4.26 3.61 18.70
C SER A 204 -3.83 2.53 17.73
N TYR A 205 -3.08 1.55 18.21
CA TYR A 205 -2.69 0.40 17.40
C TYR A 205 -2.87 -0.88 18.19
N LYS A 206 -3.06 -1.98 17.45
CA LYS A 206 -3.07 -3.34 17.97
C LYS A 206 -2.26 -4.21 17.02
N LEU A 207 -1.23 -4.87 17.55
CA LEU A 207 -0.53 -5.94 16.85
C LEU A 207 -1.24 -7.25 17.19
N MET A 208 -1.52 -8.09 16.20
CA MET A 208 -2.19 -9.37 16.40
C MET A 208 -1.72 -10.43 15.42
N SER A 209 -1.86 -11.69 15.81
CA SER A 209 -1.67 -12.84 14.93
C SER A 209 -2.73 -12.89 13.83
N ILE A 210 -2.41 -13.59 12.74
CA ILE A 210 -3.37 -13.87 11.66
C ILE A 210 -4.58 -14.68 12.16
N LEU A 211 -4.39 -15.53 13.17
CA LEU A 211 -5.44 -16.35 13.76
C LEU A 211 -6.46 -15.46 14.50
N ASP A 212 -5.98 -14.52 15.31
CA ASP A 212 -6.83 -13.60 16.04
C ASP A 212 -7.60 -12.67 15.11
N TRP A 213 -6.94 -12.18 14.04
CA TRP A 213 -7.59 -11.40 13.00
C TRP A 213 -8.77 -12.15 12.36
N ASN A 214 -8.54 -13.40 11.93
CA ASN A 214 -9.59 -14.22 11.32
C ASN A 214 -10.75 -14.48 12.30
N ASN A 215 -10.45 -14.73 13.58
CA ASN A 215 -11.46 -14.91 14.61
C ASN A 215 -12.32 -13.66 14.85
N GLU A 216 -11.74 -12.46 14.73
CA GLU A 216 -12.46 -11.19 14.89
C GLU A 216 -13.30 -10.82 13.65
N HIS A 217 -12.96 -11.32 12.46
CA HIS A 217 -13.64 -10.99 11.22
C HIS A 217 -14.61 -12.06 10.71
N MET A 218 -14.51 -13.30 11.20
CA MET A 218 -15.56 -14.32 10.97
C MET A 218 -16.78 -14.16 11.89
N LYS A 219 -16.67 -13.35 12.95
CA LYS A 219 -17.77 -13.07 13.89
C LYS A 219 -18.66 -11.88 13.49
N LYS A 220 -18.36 -11.21 12.38
CA LYS A 220 -19.15 -10.12 11.78
C LYS A 220 -19.88 -10.64 10.56
#